data_AF-A0A6S7LIG7-F1
#
_entry.id   AF-A0A6S7LIG7-F1
#
_cell.length_a   1.000
_cell.length_b   1.000
_cell.length_c   1.000
_cell.angle_alpha   90.00
_cell.angle_beta   90.00
_cell.angle_gamma   90.00
#
_symmetry.space_group_name_H-M   'P 1'
#
loop_
_entity.id
_entity.type
_entity.pdbx_description
1 polymer ?
#
loop_
_entity_poly.entity_id
_entity_poly.type
_entity_poly.pdbx_seq_one_letter_code
_entity_poly.pdbx_strand_id
1 'polypeptide(L)'
;SNDPITSQDLNSNIKLLNNIIYDYFAQNFGYSESVPDNSLLNKYKDYEIKDLKKALKTLKSTNGELDEIKYVSHILRDKLRSNNNNESSLDSSQSLNHDKYIGKNFWGYVKNILRKKDTILRSFNMT
;
A
#
# COMPACT_ATOMS: atom_id res chain seq x y z
N SER A 1 -47.85 5.46 16.90
CA SER A 1 -46.83 5.11 17.91
C SER A 1 -45.52 5.75 17.53
N ASN A 2 -45.01 6.64 18.38
CA ASN A 2 -43.66 7.19 18.28
C ASN A 2 -42.88 6.57 19.44
N ASP A 3 -42.43 5.33 19.26
CA ASP A 3 -41.57 4.69 20.24
C ASP A 3 -40.19 5.37 20.17
N PRO A 4 -39.53 5.61 21.32
CA PRO A 4 -38.26 6.29 21.35
C PRO A 4 -37.20 5.42 20.66
N ILE A 5 -36.53 6.00 19.65
CA ILE A 5 -35.42 5.36 18.94
C ILE A 5 -34.36 4.96 19.95
N THR A 6 -34.08 3.66 20.07
CA THR A 6 -33.08 3.16 21.00
C THR A 6 -31.68 3.25 20.36
N SER A 7 -30.64 3.37 21.18
CA SER A 7 -29.24 3.40 20.71
C SER A 7 -28.83 2.12 19.97
N GLN A 8 -29.52 1.01 20.24
CA GLN A 8 -29.33 -0.28 19.60
C GLN A 8 -29.85 -0.29 18.15
N ASP A 9 -30.97 0.42 17.90
CA ASP A 9 -31.53 0.60 16.55
C ASP A 9 -30.62 1.48 15.68
N LEU A 10 -30.04 2.53 16.26
CA LEU A 10 -29.06 3.39 15.58
C LEU A 10 -27.80 2.61 15.17
N ASN A 11 -27.23 1.82 16.07
CA ASN A 11 -26.06 1.00 15.76
C ASN A 11 -26.33 -0.05 14.68
N SER A 12 -27.53 -0.63 14.69
CA SER A 12 -27.95 -1.62 13.69
C SER A 12 -28.10 -0.99 12.30
N ASN A 13 -28.68 0.21 12.22
CA ASN A 13 -28.82 0.97 10.98
C ASN A 13 -27.47 1.46 10.43
N ILE A 14 -26.55 1.90 11.31
CA ILE A 14 -25.18 2.26 10.92
C ILE A 14 -24.44 1.04 10.36
N LYS A 15 -24.59 -0.13 11.01
CA LYS A 15 -23.98 -1.38 10.52
C LYS A 15 -24.55 -1.79 9.16
N LEU A 16 -25.86 -1.68 8.97
CA LEU A 16 -26.52 -1.94 7.70
C LEU A 16 -26.00 -1.02 6.59
N LEU A 17 -25.90 0.29 6.87
CA LEU A 17 -25.38 1.27 5.92
C LEU A 17 -23.92 0.98 5.54
N ASN A 18 -23.08 0.67 6.52
CA ASN A 18 -21.69 0.30 6.26
C ASN A 18 -21.60 -0.95 5.38
N ASN A 19 -22.39 -1.98 5.67
CA ASN A 19 -22.43 -3.18 4.85
C ASN A 19 -22.85 -2.86 3.41
N ILE A 20 -23.89 -2.07 3.21
CA ILE A 20 -24.34 -1.66 1.86
C ILE A 20 -23.24 -0.91 1.11
N ILE A 21 -22.53 0.01 1.78
CA ILE A 21 -21.43 0.76 1.17
C ILE A 21 -20.30 -0.20 0.79
N TYR A 22 -19.87 -1.08 1.70
CA TYR A 22 -18.80 -2.02 1.43
C TYR A 22 -19.19 -3.04 0.35
N ASP A 23 -20.42 -3.53 0.34
CA ASP A 23 -20.93 -4.45 -0.68
C ASP A 23 -21.01 -3.77 -2.05
N TYR A 24 -21.48 -2.52 -2.11
CA TYR A 24 -21.48 -1.74 -3.34
C TYR A 24 -20.06 -1.52 -3.86
N PHE A 25 -19.12 -1.14 -2.98
CA PHE A 25 -17.73 -0.97 -3.39
C PHE A 25 -17.10 -2.30 -3.81
N ALA A 26 -17.38 -3.40 -3.11
CA ALA A 26 -16.86 -4.72 -3.44
C ALA A 26 -17.39 -5.23 -4.80
N GLN A 27 -18.68 -5.04 -5.07
CA GLN A 27 -19.29 -5.47 -6.33
C GLN A 27 -18.87 -4.63 -7.53
N ASN A 28 -18.70 -3.32 -7.36
CA ASN A 28 -18.41 -2.41 -8.47
C ASN A 28 -16.91 -2.17 -8.68
N PHE A 29 -16.11 -2.31 -7.62
CA PHE A 29 -14.67 -1.98 -7.62
C PHE A 29 -13.80 -3.04 -6.93
N GLY A 30 -14.39 -4.01 -6.22
CA GLY A 30 -13.69 -5.06 -5.49
C GLY A 30 -13.43 -6.32 -6.29
N TYR A 31 -13.73 -6.34 -7.58
CA TYR A 31 -13.11 -7.32 -8.47
C TYR A 31 -11.62 -7.02 -8.55
N SER A 32 -10.85 -7.68 -7.68
CA SER A 32 -9.45 -7.96 -7.96
C SER A 32 -9.44 -8.65 -9.31
N GLU A 33 -8.89 -7.93 -10.29
CA GLU A 33 -8.72 -8.35 -11.66
C GLU A 33 -8.24 -9.80 -11.72
N SER A 34 -8.83 -10.53 -12.66
CA SER A 34 -8.55 -11.90 -13.08
C SER A 34 -7.22 -12.46 -12.59
N VAL A 35 -7.28 -13.68 -12.02
CA VAL A 35 -6.11 -14.54 -11.81
C VAL A 35 -5.18 -14.38 -13.02
N PRO A 36 -3.92 -13.97 -12.82
CA PRO A 36 -3.03 -13.67 -13.92
C PRO A 36 -2.94 -14.90 -14.81
N ASP A 37 -3.08 -14.68 -16.12
CA ASP A 37 -2.99 -15.74 -17.11
C ASP A 37 -1.73 -16.58 -16.85
N ASN A 38 -1.87 -17.91 -16.79
CA ASN A 38 -0.77 -18.82 -16.43
C ASN A 38 0.45 -18.62 -17.37
N SER A 39 0.20 -18.08 -18.57
CA SER A 39 1.20 -17.65 -19.52
C SER A 39 2.15 -16.56 -18.97
N LEU A 40 1.60 -15.51 -18.35
CA LEU A 40 2.35 -14.40 -17.76
C LEU A 40 3.16 -14.86 -16.54
N LEU A 41 2.58 -15.76 -15.75
CA LEU A 41 3.23 -16.29 -14.56
C LEU A 41 4.49 -17.07 -14.92
N ASN A 42 4.43 -17.92 -15.94
CA ASN A 42 5.60 -18.65 -16.43
C ASN A 42 6.62 -17.74 -17.13
N LYS A 43 6.16 -16.70 -17.84
CA LYS A 43 7.04 -15.77 -18.57
C LYS A 43 7.96 -14.97 -17.64
N TYR A 44 7.46 -14.53 -16.48
CA TYR A 44 8.17 -13.59 -15.60
C TYR A 44 8.69 -14.18 -14.29
N LYS A 45 8.46 -15.47 -14.03
CA LYS A 45 8.84 -16.15 -12.77
C LYS A 45 10.32 -15.95 -12.42
N ASP A 46 11.19 -16.24 -13.38
CA ASP A 46 12.64 -16.32 -13.16
C ASP A 46 13.37 -14.99 -13.46
N TYR A 47 12.65 -13.92 -13.76
CA TYR A 47 13.26 -12.64 -14.13
C TYR A 47 13.89 -11.95 -12.90
N GLU A 48 15.13 -11.47 -13.04
CA GLU A 48 15.73 -10.62 -12.01
C GLU A 48 15.09 -9.22 -11.97
N ILE A 49 15.33 -8.47 -10.89
CA ILE A 49 14.81 -7.09 -10.73
C ILE A 49 15.23 -6.19 -11.90
N LYS A 50 16.44 -6.38 -12.45
CA LYS A 50 16.93 -5.61 -13.60
C LYS A 50 16.12 -5.90 -14.85
N ASP A 51 15.82 -7.18 -15.10
CA ASP A 51 15.05 -7.61 -16.27
C ASP A 51 13.58 -7.21 -16.16
N LEU A 52 12.99 -7.28 -14.97
CA LEU A 52 11.64 -6.77 -14.71
C LEU A 52 11.53 -5.26 -14.96
N LYS A 53 12.55 -4.47 -14.57
CA LYS A 53 12.58 -3.03 -14.87
C LYS A 53 12.66 -2.76 -16.37
N LYS A 54 13.49 -3.53 -17.10
CA LYS A 54 13.63 -3.41 -18.55
C LYS A 54 12.34 -3.80 -19.26
N ALA A 55 11.73 -4.93 -18.89
CA ALA A 55 10.46 -5.40 -19.41
C ALA A 55 9.34 -4.37 -19.17
N LEU A 56 9.22 -3.84 -17.95
CA LEU A 56 8.21 -2.83 -17.63
C LEU A 56 8.40 -1.53 -18.43
N LYS A 57 9.64 -1.10 -18.64
CA LYS A 57 9.94 0.07 -19.46
C LYS A 57 9.51 -0.16 -20.90
N THR A 58 9.87 -1.30 -21.48
CA THR A 58 9.48 -1.67 -22.84
C THR A 58 7.97 -1.72 -22.97
N LEU A 59 7.27 -2.43 -22.08
CA LEU A 59 5.82 -2.56 -22.10
C LEU A 59 5.10 -1.21 -22.06
N LYS A 60 5.57 -0.27 -21.24
CA LYS A 60 5.01 1.08 -21.18
C LYS A 60 5.29 1.90 -22.44
N SER A 61 6.47 1.75 -23.02
CA SER A 61 6.85 2.47 -24.25
C SER A 61 6.13 1.95 -25.49
N THR A 62 5.79 0.66 -25.53
CA THR A 62 5.10 0.04 -26.67
C THR A 62 3.58 0.01 -26.51
N ASN A 63 3.02 0.63 -25.46
CA ASN A 63 1.59 0.51 -25.14
C ASN A 63 1.13 -0.96 -25.06
N GLY A 64 1.92 -1.81 -24.39
CA GLY A 64 1.60 -3.21 -24.15
C GLY A 64 0.33 -3.39 -23.32
N GLU A 65 -0.14 -4.63 -23.19
CA GLU A 65 -1.38 -4.93 -22.48
C GLU A 65 -1.34 -4.41 -21.04
N LEU A 66 -2.43 -3.74 -20.63
CA LEU A 66 -2.55 -3.11 -19.32
C LEU A 66 -2.38 -4.14 -18.20
N ASP A 67 -2.91 -5.34 -18.39
CA ASP A 67 -2.88 -6.42 -17.41
C ASP A 67 -1.46 -6.97 -17.23
N GLU A 68 -0.70 -7.10 -18.34
CA GLU A 68 0.72 -7.47 -18.29
C GLU A 68 1.56 -6.38 -17.60
N ILE A 69 1.30 -5.09 -17.88
CA ILE A 69 1.98 -3.97 -17.22
C ILE A 69 1.71 -3.98 -15.71
N LYS A 70 0.46 -4.21 -15.29
CA LYS A 70 0.07 -4.31 -13.88
C LYS A 70 0.75 -5.48 -13.21
N TYR A 71 0.75 -6.64 -13.86
CA TYR A 71 1.36 -7.86 -13.36
C TYR A 71 2.87 -7.70 -13.13
N VAL A 72 3.61 -7.24 -14.16
CA VAL A 72 5.06 -6.98 -14.06
C VAL A 72 5.37 -5.90 -13.01
N SER A 73 4.53 -4.86 -12.91
CA SER A 73 4.66 -3.84 -11.86
C SER A 73 4.45 -4.39 -10.45
N HIS A 74 3.53 -5.34 -10.29
CA HIS A 74 3.25 -6.00 -9.01
C HIS A 74 4.45 -6.86 -8.58
N ILE A 75 4.90 -7.78 -9.44
CA ILE A 75 6.08 -8.63 -9.17
C ILE A 75 7.31 -7.78 -8.83
N LEU A 76 7.56 -6.71 -9.60
CA LEU A 76 8.70 -5.84 -9.36
C LEU A 76 8.64 -5.21 -7.97
N ARG A 77 7.46 -4.73 -7.54
CA ARG A 77 7.27 -4.16 -6.20
C ARG A 77 7.47 -5.20 -5.11
N ASP A 78 6.98 -6.41 -5.30
CA ASP A 78 7.13 -7.50 -4.33
C ASP A 78 8.57 -7.93 -4.17
N LYS A 79 9.31 -8.12 -5.28
CA LYS A 79 10.75 -8.43 -5.22
C LYS A 79 11.55 -7.31 -4.56
N LEU A 80 11.22 -6.04 -4.82
CA LEU A 80 11.87 -4.90 -4.16
C LEU A 80 11.58 -4.83 -2.65
N ARG A 81 10.35 -5.15 -2.23
CA ARG A 81 9.98 -5.23 -0.81
C ARG A 81 10.69 -6.38 -0.11
N SER A 82 10.69 -7.57 -0.71
CA SER A 82 11.37 -8.74 -0.17
C SER A 82 12.87 -8.52 -0.01
N ASN A 83 13.51 -7.81 -0.95
CA ASN A 83 14.94 -7.52 -0.85
C ASN A 83 15.27 -6.57 0.31
N ASN A 84 14.42 -5.59 0.58
CA ASN A 84 14.60 -4.69 1.73
C ASN A 84 14.35 -5.39 3.07
N ASN A 85 13.48 -6.41 3.10
CA ASN A 85 13.18 -7.16 4.32
C ASN A 85 14.26 -8.21 4.67
N ASN A 86 14.99 -8.71 3.67
CA ASN A 86 16.12 -9.61 3.90
C ASN A 86 17.37 -8.90 4.44
N GLU A 87 17.51 -7.58 4.23
CA GLU A 87 18.51 -6.76 4.96
C GLU A 87 18.08 -6.46 6.42
N SER A 88 16.78 -6.50 6.73
CA SER A 88 16.27 -6.26 8.09
C SER A 88 16.12 -7.51 8.95
N SER A 89 16.65 -8.66 8.50
CA SER A 89 16.58 -9.94 9.21
C SER A 89 17.81 -10.25 10.07
N LEU A 90 18.77 -9.32 10.16
CA LEU A 90 19.76 -9.32 11.24
C LEU A 90 19.32 -8.32 12.30
N ASP A 91 19.03 -8.85 13.48
CA ASP A 91 19.03 -8.12 14.75
C ASP A 91 17.76 -7.33 15.10
N SER A 92 16.77 -8.05 15.62
CA SER A 92 15.64 -7.52 16.39
C SER A 92 16.04 -6.87 17.74
N SER A 93 17.31 -6.47 17.92
CA SER A 93 17.81 -5.78 19.12
C SER A 93 18.61 -4.49 18.85
N GLN A 94 18.75 -4.05 17.60
CA GLN A 94 19.44 -2.79 17.32
C GLN A 94 18.53 -1.56 17.49
N SER A 95 18.69 -0.92 18.64
CA SER A 95 18.59 0.53 18.81
C SER A 95 18.93 1.24 17.50
N LEU A 96 17.92 1.87 16.88
CA LEU A 96 18.06 2.59 15.62
C LEU A 96 19.19 3.61 15.77
N ASN A 97 20.35 3.29 15.20
CA ASN A 97 21.51 4.18 15.23
C ASN A 97 21.27 5.33 14.24
N HIS A 98 20.50 6.33 14.69
CA HIS A 98 20.06 7.50 13.93
C HIS A 98 21.23 8.30 13.34
N ASP A 99 22.42 8.20 13.93
CA ASP A 99 23.62 8.94 13.53
C ASP A 99 24.10 8.57 12.12
N LYS A 100 23.93 7.31 11.71
CA LYS A 100 24.32 6.85 10.37
C LYS A 100 23.48 7.50 9.26
N TYR A 101 22.22 7.83 9.55
CA TYR A 101 21.30 8.46 8.60
C TYR A 101 21.42 9.99 8.61
N ILE A 102 21.76 10.56 9.76
CA ILE A 102 22.06 11.99 9.92
C ILE A 102 23.29 12.39 9.08
N GLY A 103 24.36 11.62 9.10
CA GLY A 103 25.63 12.02 8.46
C GLY A 103 25.58 12.24 6.94
N LYS A 104 24.72 11.51 6.21
CA LYS A 104 24.64 11.62 4.73
C LYS A 104 23.57 12.57 4.22
N ASN A 105 22.51 12.83 5.00
CA ASN A 105 21.41 13.67 4.53
C ASN A 105 20.62 14.28 5.70
N PHE A 106 21.34 14.90 6.64
CA PHE A 106 20.79 15.49 7.85
C PHE A 106 19.52 16.32 7.59
N TRP A 107 19.58 17.25 6.64
CA TRP A 107 18.46 18.11 6.31
C TRP A 107 17.28 17.37 5.67
N GLY A 108 17.52 16.32 4.89
CA GLY A 108 16.47 15.44 4.38
C GLY A 108 15.77 14.67 5.50
N TYR A 109 16.52 14.20 6.48
CA TYR A 109 16.01 13.50 7.66
C TYR A 109 15.19 14.45 8.56
N VAL A 110 15.72 15.64 8.86
CA VAL A 110 15.02 16.68 9.63
C VAL A 110 13.70 17.08 8.95
N LYS A 111 13.72 17.28 7.63
CA LYS A 111 12.52 17.63 6.85
C LYS A 111 11.45 16.53 6.87
N ASN A 112 11.86 15.26 6.90
CA ASN A 112 10.95 14.12 6.97
C ASN A 112 10.29 13.98 8.35
N ILE A 113 11.03 14.26 9.43
CA ILE A 113 10.47 14.26 10.80
C ILE A 113 9.47 15.40 10.98
N LEU A 114 9.82 16.60 10.52
CA LEU A 114 8.96 17.78 10.68
C LEU A 114 7.65 17.63 9.90
N ARG A 115 7.70 17.15 8.64
CA ARG A 115 6.50 16.89 7.83
C ARG A 115 5.54 15.86 8.42
N LYS A 116 6.03 14.92 9.25
CA LYS A 116 5.18 13.95 9.95
C LYS A 116 4.43 14.56 11.15
N LYS A 117 4.88 15.70 11.67
CA LYS A 117 4.21 16.40 12.80
C LYS A 117 3.12 17.35 12.33
N ASP A 118 3.19 17.86 11.10
CA ASP A 118 2.17 18.76 10.55
C ASP A 118 0.80 18.10 10.34
N THR A 119 0.74 16.76 10.28
CA THR A 119 -0.53 15.99 10.24
C THR A 119 -1.15 15.74 11.60
N ILE A 120 -0.51 16.17 12.70
CA ILE A 120 -1.07 16.06 14.05
C ILE A 120 -1.12 17.46 14.66
N LEU A 121 -2.01 18.31 14.15
CA LEU A 121 -2.50 19.43 14.95
C LEU A 121 -3.24 18.83 16.15
N ARG A 122 -2.63 18.89 17.34
CA ARG A 122 -3.37 18.67 18.59
C ARG A 122 -4.41 19.79 18.69
N SER A 123 -5.67 19.47 18.41
CA SER A 123 -6.79 20.32 18.79
C SER A 123 -6.90 20.29 20.31
N PHE A 124 -6.29 21.27 20.98
CA PHE A 124 -6.71 21.60 22.33
C PHE A 124 -7.98 22.43 22.19
N ASN A 125 -9.13 21.77 22.30
CA ASN A 125 -10.36 22.49 22.60
C ASN A 125 -10.18 23.10 23.99
N MET A 126 -9.97 24.41 24.03
CA MET A 126 -10.10 25.19 25.27
C MET A 126 -11.59 25.40 25.53
N THR A 127 -12.08 24.75 26.57
CA THR A 127 -13.24 25.23 27.35
C THR A 127 -12.76 26.26 28.35
#